data_AF-A0A660A5U6-F1
#
_entry.id   AF-A0A660A5U6-F1
#
_cell.length_a   1.000
_cell.length_b   1.000
_cell.length_c   1.000
_cell.angle_alpha   90.00
_cell.angle_beta   90.00
_cell.angle_gamma   90.00
#
_symmetry.space_group_name_H-M   'P 1'
#
loop_
_entity.id
_entity.type
_entity.pdbx_description
1 polymer ?
#
loop_
_entity_poly.entity_id
_entity_poly.type
_entity_poly.pdbx_seq_one_letter_code
_entity_poly.pdbx_strand_id
1 'polypeptide(L)'
;MMKRQFEDVTRIVIKIGTSSLVLPTGKINLEKIDQLAFVISSLMNKGKEVILVSSGAMGFGLDILKMEKRPTNLAKQQAVSSVGQVAMMSLYSQIFAHYQTNVSQILLTRDVVVFPESLANVTNAFESLISLGIVPIVNENDAVSVDEMDHATKFGDNDRLSAVVAGITKADLLIMLSDIDGLFDKNPTIYEDAQLRSHVAVITQEIIASAGGAGSKFGTGGMLSKIQSAQMVFENKGQMVLMNGANPRDILRVLEGQPLGTWFKQIEEVRHD
;
A
#
# COMPACT_ATOMS: atom_id res chain seq x y z
N MET A 1 -3.87 20.08 -18.10
CA MET A 1 -3.93 18.95 -17.14
C MET A 1 -5.29 18.94 -16.50
N MET A 2 -5.91 17.76 -16.35
CA MET A 2 -7.14 17.61 -15.55
C MET A 2 -6.82 17.98 -14.09
N LYS A 3 -7.66 18.80 -13.45
CA LYS A 3 -7.45 19.22 -12.07
C LYS A 3 -7.73 18.04 -11.14
N ARG A 4 -6.80 17.73 -10.23
CA ARG A 4 -7.04 16.76 -9.16
C ARG A 4 -7.87 17.41 -8.06
N GLN A 5 -9.00 16.81 -7.75
CA GLN A 5 -9.94 17.26 -6.72
C GLN A 5 -10.11 16.14 -5.72
N PHE A 6 -9.61 16.37 -4.50
CA PHE A 6 -9.65 15.43 -3.39
C PHE A 6 -10.35 16.02 -2.17
N GLU A 7 -11.10 17.12 -2.36
CA GLU A 7 -11.84 17.80 -1.29
C GLU A 7 -12.83 16.84 -0.61
N ASP A 8 -13.53 16.03 -1.41
CA ASP A 8 -14.54 15.06 -0.96
C ASP A 8 -13.96 13.71 -0.52
N VAL A 9 -12.65 13.47 -0.70
CA VAL A 9 -11.99 12.23 -0.25
C VAL A 9 -11.99 12.20 1.27
N THR A 10 -12.67 11.24 1.86
CA THR A 10 -12.78 11.10 3.32
C THR A 10 -11.93 9.94 3.82
N ARG A 11 -12.04 8.78 3.18
CA ARG A 11 -11.36 7.55 3.57
C ARG A 11 -10.20 7.23 2.63
N ILE A 12 -9.01 7.10 3.20
CA ILE A 12 -7.75 6.96 2.48
C ILE A 12 -7.04 5.69 2.94
N VAL A 13 -6.70 4.83 1.98
CA VAL A 13 -5.73 3.75 2.21
C VAL A 13 -4.37 4.23 1.74
N ILE A 14 -3.36 4.15 2.59
CA ILE A 14 -1.97 4.44 2.22
C ILE A 14 -1.20 3.13 2.25
N LYS A 15 -0.52 2.80 1.15
CA LYS A 15 0.36 1.63 1.08
C LYS A 15 1.81 2.06 1.08
N ILE A 16 2.62 1.44 1.93
CA ILE A 16 4.07 1.62 1.97
C ILE A 16 4.80 0.27 1.85
N GLY A 17 5.80 0.23 0.97
CA GLY A 17 6.59 -0.97 0.70
C GLY A 17 7.83 -1.13 1.60
N THR A 18 8.38 -2.35 1.64
CA THR A 18 9.57 -2.69 2.44
C THR A 18 10.77 -1.79 2.13
N SER A 19 11.01 -1.44 0.86
CA SER A 19 12.14 -0.59 0.46
C SER A 19 12.08 0.84 1.03
N SER A 20 10.89 1.30 1.45
CA SER A 20 10.75 2.59 2.13
C SER A 20 11.01 2.47 3.63
N LEU A 21 10.67 1.34 4.23
CA LEU A 21 10.73 1.10 5.68
C LEU A 21 12.06 0.51 6.15
N VAL A 22 12.81 -0.13 5.26
CA VAL A 22 14.10 -0.77 5.55
C VAL A 22 15.12 -0.27 4.54
N LEU A 23 16.21 0.29 5.06
CA LEU A 23 17.32 0.82 4.29
C LEU A 23 18.08 -0.30 3.56
N PRO A 24 18.84 0.01 2.49
CA PRO A 24 19.72 -0.97 1.84
C PRO A 24 20.72 -1.64 2.78
N THR A 25 21.06 -0.98 3.90
CA THR A 25 21.92 -1.53 4.97
C THR A 25 21.24 -2.60 5.82
N GLY A 26 19.95 -2.87 5.61
CA GLY A 26 19.12 -3.76 6.43
C GLY A 26 18.57 -3.10 7.69
N LYS A 27 18.93 -1.85 7.97
CA LYS A 27 18.46 -1.08 9.13
C LYS A 27 17.07 -0.50 8.90
N ILE A 28 16.29 -0.37 9.96
CA ILE A 28 14.98 0.27 9.92
C ILE A 28 15.12 1.76 9.58
N ASN A 29 14.28 2.25 8.67
CA ASN A 29 14.25 3.65 8.24
C ASN A 29 13.35 4.50 9.16
N LEU A 30 13.90 4.93 10.29
CA LEU A 30 13.16 5.71 11.30
C LEU A 30 12.63 7.04 10.76
N GLU A 31 13.40 7.72 9.91
CA GLU A 31 12.98 9.00 9.31
C GLU A 31 11.71 8.82 8.49
N LYS A 32 11.63 7.75 7.69
CA LYS A 32 10.45 7.48 6.86
C LYS A 32 9.21 7.23 7.70
N ILE A 33 9.36 6.45 8.77
CA ILE A 33 8.27 6.05 9.65
C ILE A 33 7.74 7.26 10.42
N ASP A 34 8.64 8.12 10.92
CA ASP A 34 8.24 9.37 11.57
C ASP A 34 7.49 10.32 10.62
N GLN A 35 8.02 10.53 9.41
CA GLN A 35 7.35 11.36 8.39
C GLN A 35 5.96 10.81 8.03
N LEU A 36 5.83 9.49 7.91
CA LEU A 36 4.55 8.83 7.64
C LEU A 36 3.58 9.01 8.81
N ALA A 37 4.02 8.79 10.05
CA ALA A 37 3.20 8.98 11.24
C ALA A 37 2.72 10.42 11.37
N PHE A 38 3.59 11.41 11.12
CA PHE A 38 3.23 12.83 11.08
C PHE A 38 2.11 13.09 10.06
N VAL A 39 2.28 12.61 8.82
CA VAL A 39 1.30 12.82 7.74
C VAL A 39 -0.05 12.19 8.09
N ILE A 40 -0.04 10.93 8.53
CA ILE A 40 -1.27 10.21 8.86
C ILE A 40 -1.99 10.90 10.02
N SER A 41 -1.27 11.26 11.08
CA SER A 41 -1.84 11.97 12.24
C SER A 41 -2.39 13.35 11.84
N SER A 42 -1.72 14.07 10.94
CA SER A 42 -2.22 15.33 10.39
C SER A 42 -3.51 15.16 9.59
N LEU A 43 -3.65 14.07 8.82
CA LEU A 43 -4.87 13.75 8.10
C LEU A 43 -6.01 13.36 9.04
N MET A 44 -5.74 12.54 10.05
CA MET A 44 -6.71 12.19 11.10
C MET A 44 -7.23 13.46 11.81
N ASN A 45 -6.35 14.40 12.14
CA ASN A 45 -6.74 15.70 12.75
C ASN A 45 -7.58 16.59 11.82
N LYS A 46 -7.56 16.36 10.50
CA LYS A 46 -8.43 17.02 9.52
C LYS A 46 -9.76 16.28 9.30
N GLY A 47 -10.06 15.28 10.13
CA GLY A 47 -11.28 14.48 10.05
C GLY A 47 -11.28 13.45 8.92
N LYS A 48 -10.10 13.09 8.38
CA LYS A 48 -9.97 12.01 7.41
C LYS A 48 -9.85 10.67 8.12
N GLU A 49 -10.30 9.61 7.48
CA GLU A 49 -10.16 8.24 7.96
C GLU A 49 -8.99 7.58 7.22
N VAL A 50 -7.96 7.15 7.94
CA VAL A 50 -6.75 6.63 7.31
C VAL A 50 -6.47 5.19 7.73
N ILE A 51 -6.21 4.34 6.74
CA ILE A 51 -5.75 2.96 6.91
C ILE A 51 -4.37 2.83 6.30
N LEU A 52 -3.42 2.28 7.06
CA LEU A 52 -2.06 2.05 6.58
C LEU A 52 -1.88 0.58 6.22
N VAL A 53 -1.55 0.27 4.97
CA VAL A 53 -1.09 -1.05 4.55
C VAL A 53 0.44 -1.03 4.50
N SER A 54 1.06 -1.68 5.48
CA SER A 54 2.51 -1.72 5.63
C SER A 54 3.07 -3.03 5.10
N SER A 55 4.31 -3.02 4.62
CA SER A 55 5.16 -4.21 4.46
C SER A 55 6.28 -4.20 5.50
N GLY A 56 7.29 -5.06 5.34
CA GLY A 56 8.56 -4.91 6.04
C GLY A 56 8.76 -5.78 7.28
N ALA A 57 7.75 -6.55 7.71
CA ALA A 57 7.87 -7.46 8.86
C ALA A 57 9.12 -8.36 8.78
N MET A 58 9.37 -9.02 7.64
CA MET A 58 10.60 -9.79 7.41
C MET A 58 11.87 -8.94 7.64
N GLY A 59 11.93 -7.72 7.10
CA GLY A 59 13.10 -6.85 7.23
C GLY A 59 13.36 -6.39 8.67
N PHE A 60 12.30 -6.05 9.41
CA PHE A 60 12.37 -5.78 10.85
C PHE A 60 12.89 -6.99 11.61
N GLY A 61 12.39 -8.18 11.29
CA GLY A 61 12.82 -9.43 11.91
C GLY A 61 14.29 -9.71 11.69
N LEU A 62 14.79 -9.50 10.47
CA LEU A 62 16.20 -9.66 10.13
C LEU A 62 17.09 -8.70 10.92
N ASP A 63 16.72 -7.41 11.00
CA ASP A 63 17.51 -6.41 11.74
C ASP A 63 17.62 -6.75 13.23
N ILE A 64 16.49 -7.10 13.86
CA ILE A 64 16.39 -7.37 15.30
C ILE A 64 17.10 -8.66 15.69
N LEU A 65 16.93 -9.70 14.87
CA LEU A 65 17.60 -10.98 15.06
C LEU A 65 19.06 -10.95 14.59
N LYS A 66 19.54 -9.81 14.06
CA LYS A 66 20.89 -9.62 13.51
C LYS A 66 21.24 -10.66 12.45
N MET A 67 20.26 -10.98 11.60
CA MET A 67 20.41 -11.93 10.50
C MET A 67 20.79 -11.20 9.22
N GLU A 68 21.95 -11.54 8.66
CA GLU A 68 22.45 -10.90 7.44
C GLU A 68 21.62 -11.22 6.19
N LYS A 69 20.97 -12.39 6.16
CA LYS A 69 20.27 -12.90 4.98
C LYS A 69 18.91 -13.44 5.34
N ARG A 70 17.96 -13.23 4.43
CA ARG A 70 16.64 -13.86 4.48
C ARG A 70 16.79 -15.40 4.48
N PRO A 71 16.16 -16.12 5.43
CA PRO A 71 16.17 -17.59 5.43
C PRO A 71 15.55 -18.15 4.15
N THR A 72 16.03 -19.28 3.66
CA THR A 72 15.42 -20.00 2.51
C THR A 72 14.27 -20.90 2.93
N ASN A 73 14.33 -21.46 4.15
CA ASN A 73 13.29 -22.32 4.69
C ASN A 73 12.04 -21.52 5.09
N LEU A 74 10.87 -21.96 4.64
CA LEU A 74 9.59 -21.28 4.87
C LEU A 74 9.28 -21.12 6.37
N ALA A 75 9.39 -22.18 7.17
CA ALA A 75 9.10 -22.11 8.60
C ALA A 75 9.99 -21.07 9.32
N LYS A 76 11.27 -20.98 8.94
CA LYS A 76 12.15 -19.91 9.43
C LYS A 76 11.72 -18.53 8.94
N GLN A 77 11.28 -18.40 7.69
CA GLN A 77 10.75 -17.12 7.19
C GLN A 77 9.52 -16.67 7.98
N GLN A 78 8.58 -17.60 8.27
CA GLN A 78 7.39 -17.33 9.06
C GLN A 78 7.76 -16.89 10.48
N ALA A 79 8.71 -17.58 11.13
CA ALA A 79 9.18 -17.23 12.47
C ALA A 79 9.85 -15.83 12.50
N VAL A 80 10.73 -15.53 11.54
CA VAL A 80 11.38 -14.21 11.45
C VAL A 80 10.36 -13.11 11.20
N SER A 81 9.39 -13.34 10.31
CA SER A 81 8.33 -12.35 10.01
C SER A 81 7.43 -12.12 11.23
N SER A 82 7.13 -13.16 12.00
CA SER A 82 6.38 -13.05 13.26
C SER A 82 7.10 -12.15 14.28
N VAL A 83 8.41 -12.37 14.50
CA VAL A 83 9.24 -11.51 15.36
C VAL A 83 9.26 -10.07 14.84
N GLY A 84 9.47 -9.90 13.54
CA GLY A 84 9.55 -8.59 12.93
C GLY A 84 8.23 -7.83 12.93
N GLN A 85 7.09 -8.51 12.81
CA GLN A 85 5.75 -7.92 12.90
C GLN A 85 5.51 -7.29 14.28
N VAL A 86 5.88 -7.99 15.36
CA VAL A 86 5.78 -7.45 16.73
C VAL A 86 6.59 -6.18 16.87
N ALA A 87 7.82 -6.19 16.37
CA ALA A 87 8.69 -5.02 16.48
C ALA A 87 8.26 -3.85 15.61
N MET A 88 7.77 -4.12 14.41
CA MET A 88 7.21 -3.12 13.51
C MET A 88 6.01 -2.43 14.18
N MET A 89 5.08 -3.18 14.76
CA MET A 89 3.95 -2.60 15.49
C MET A 89 4.36 -1.84 16.74
N SER A 90 5.36 -2.33 17.49
CA SER A 90 5.91 -1.63 18.65
C SER A 90 6.44 -0.24 18.25
N LEU A 91 7.24 -0.20 17.17
CA LEU A 91 7.79 1.05 16.66
C LEU A 91 6.71 2.00 16.13
N TYR A 92 5.75 1.49 15.36
CA TYR A 92 4.62 2.30 14.90
C TYR A 92 3.84 2.89 16.08
N SER A 93 3.47 2.06 17.07
CA SER A 93 2.76 2.50 18.26
C SER A 93 3.51 3.62 19.00
N GLN A 94 4.82 3.45 19.20
CA GLN A 94 5.66 4.46 19.86
C GLN A 94 5.69 5.78 19.10
N ILE A 95 5.92 5.75 17.78
CA ILE A 95 6.04 6.97 16.97
C ILE A 95 4.69 7.68 16.85
N PHE A 96 3.61 6.94 16.58
CA PHE A 96 2.27 7.53 16.47
C PHE A 96 1.79 8.12 17.80
N ALA A 97 2.20 7.57 18.94
CA ALA A 97 1.89 8.14 20.26
C ALA A 97 2.46 9.55 20.45
N HIS A 98 3.58 9.91 19.81
CA HIS A 98 4.11 11.27 19.85
C HIS A 98 3.15 12.29 19.22
N TYR A 99 2.33 11.84 18.26
CA TYR A 99 1.32 12.63 17.57
C TYR A 99 -0.10 12.39 18.13
N GLN A 100 -0.21 11.79 19.32
CA GLN A 100 -1.47 11.48 20.01
C GLN A 100 -2.46 10.66 19.15
N THR A 101 -1.93 9.86 18.21
CA THR A 101 -2.73 9.01 17.34
C THR A 101 -2.57 7.57 17.78
N ASN A 102 -3.68 6.87 17.99
CA ASN A 102 -3.67 5.46 18.34
C ASN A 102 -3.68 4.60 17.06
N VAL A 103 -2.95 3.48 17.11
CA VAL A 103 -2.89 2.52 16.01
C VAL A 103 -3.40 1.15 16.46
N SER A 104 -3.92 0.36 15.54
CA SER A 104 -4.27 -1.05 15.78
C SER A 104 -3.63 -1.96 14.73
N GLN A 105 -3.48 -3.24 15.06
CA GLN A 105 -2.98 -4.24 14.12
C GLN A 105 -4.15 -5.01 13.49
N ILE A 106 -4.11 -5.17 12.17
CA ILE A 106 -4.94 -6.13 11.43
C ILE A 106 -4.01 -6.99 10.56
N LEU A 107 -4.09 -8.31 10.71
CA LEU A 107 -3.34 -9.26 9.88
C LEU A 107 -4.29 -10.05 9.01
N LEU A 108 -4.07 -10.03 7.69
CA LEU A 108 -4.96 -10.69 6.72
C LEU A 108 -4.23 -11.79 5.95
N THR A 109 -4.96 -12.86 5.64
CA THR A 109 -4.62 -13.80 4.58
C THR A 109 -5.64 -13.65 3.45
N ARG A 110 -5.34 -14.19 2.27
CA ARG A 110 -6.27 -14.16 1.12
C ARG A 110 -7.60 -14.85 1.46
N ASP A 111 -7.57 -15.85 2.30
CA ASP A 111 -8.73 -16.65 2.68
C ASP A 111 -9.77 -15.80 3.41
N VAL A 112 -9.32 -14.85 4.23
CA VAL A 112 -10.19 -13.92 4.97
C VAL A 112 -11.15 -13.18 4.03
N VAL A 113 -10.71 -12.90 2.80
CA VAL A 113 -11.52 -12.15 1.83
C VAL A 113 -12.34 -13.04 0.89
N VAL A 114 -12.06 -14.34 0.86
CA VAL A 114 -12.81 -15.33 0.08
C VAL A 114 -14.02 -15.85 0.85
N PHE A 115 -13.88 -16.03 2.17
CA PHE A 115 -14.97 -16.56 3.01
C PHE A 115 -15.92 -15.44 3.47
N PRO A 116 -17.24 -15.51 3.18
CA PRO A 116 -18.17 -14.42 3.46
C PRO A 116 -18.25 -13.99 4.93
N GLU A 117 -18.18 -14.94 5.86
CA GLU A 117 -18.24 -14.65 7.30
C GLU A 117 -16.97 -13.94 7.78
N SER A 118 -15.79 -14.44 7.37
CA SER A 118 -14.51 -13.80 7.65
C SER A 118 -14.44 -12.38 7.07
N LEU A 119 -14.95 -12.20 5.85
CA LEU A 119 -15.04 -10.91 5.19
C LEU A 119 -15.96 -9.94 5.96
N ALA A 120 -17.13 -10.41 6.42
CA ALA A 120 -18.02 -9.60 7.24
C ALA A 120 -17.36 -9.19 8.57
N ASN A 121 -16.68 -10.12 9.23
CA ASN A 121 -15.99 -9.88 10.50
C ASN A 121 -14.86 -8.86 10.36
N VAL A 122 -14.01 -8.98 9.34
CA VAL A 122 -12.94 -8.00 9.12
C VAL A 122 -13.49 -6.63 8.73
N THR A 123 -14.57 -6.58 7.94
CA THR A 123 -15.24 -5.32 7.59
C THR A 123 -15.76 -4.61 8.84
N ASN A 124 -16.45 -5.35 9.73
CA ASN A 124 -16.94 -4.81 11.00
C ASN A 124 -15.81 -4.30 11.90
N ALA A 125 -14.69 -5.00 11.94
CA ALA A 125 -13.51 -4.58 12.70
C ALA A 125 -12.92 -3.26 12.15
N PHE A 126 -12.80 -3.12 10.82
CA PHE A 126 -12.36 -1.87 10.20
C PHE A 126 -13.29 -0.71 10.54
N GLU A 127 -14.61 -0.86 10.32
CA GLU A 127 -15.57 0.21 10.61
C GLU A 127 -15.55 0.60 12.09
N SER A 128 -15.45 -0.39 12.99
CA SER A 128 -15.36 -0.13 14.44
C SER A 128 -14.10 0.66 14.80
N LEU A 129 -12.93 0.26 14.29
CA LEU A 129 -11.66 0.96 14.54
C LEU A 129 -11.69 2.40 14.01
N ILE A 130 -12.22 2.59 12.81
CA ILE A 130 -12.36 3.90 12.18
C ILE A 130 -13.30 4.79 13.01
N SER A 131 -14.45 4.26 13.46
CA SER A 131 -15.39 5.00 14.31
C SER A 131 -14.80 5.41 15.67
N LEU A 132 -13.81 4.67 16.17
CA LEU A 132 -13.07 4.97 17.40
C LEU A 132 -11.90 5.95 17.16
N GLY A 133 -11.69 6.42 15.92
CA GLY A 133 -10.57 7.31 15.56
C GLY A 133 -9.21 6.64 15.62
N ILE A 134 -9.15 5.31 15.47
CA ILE A 134 -7.91 4.52 15.52
C ILE A 134 -7.44 4.24 14.08
N VAL A 135 -6.14 4.39 13.81
CA VAL A 135 -5.54 4.07 12.52
C VAL A 135 -5.25 2.57 12.43
N PRO A 136 -5.93 1.82 11.56
CA PRO A 136 -5.60 0.41 11.35
C PRO A 136 -4.30 0.29 10.54
N ILE A 137 -3.34 -0.45 11.08
CA ILE A 137 -2.13 -0.87 10.36
C ILE A 137 -2.31 -2.32 9.94
N VAL A 138 -2.43 -2.50 8.63
CA VAL A 138 -2.70 -3.78 7.98
C VAL A 138 -1.42 -4.34 7.40
N ASN A 139 -1.19 -5.64 7.60
CA ASN A 139 -0.16 -6.39 6.89
C ASN A 139 -0.68 -7.80 6.57
N GLU A 140 0.00 -8.47 5.65
CA GLU A 140 -0.20 -9.90 5.42
C GLU A 140 0.20 -10.70 6.67
N ASN A 141 -0.56 -11.74 7.02
CA ASN A 141 -0.21 -12.62 8.13
C ASN A 141 0.87 -13.62 7.71
N ASP A 142 2.08 -13.13 7.49
CA ASP A 142 3.22 -13.92 7.00
C ASP A 142 3.51 -15.17 7.85
N ALA A 143 3.17 -15.15 9.14
CA ALA A 143 3.43 -16.26 10.05
C ALA A 143 2.59 -17.52 9.76
N VAL A 144 1.42 -17.34 9.12
CA VAL A 144 0.47 -18.44 8.82
C VAL A 144 0.14 -18.54 7.34
N SER A 145 0.59 -17.59 6.52
CA SER A 145 0.34 -17.61 5.08
C SER A 145 1.31 -18.57 4.36
N VAL A 146 0.80 -19.34 3.41
CA VAL A 146 1.55 -20.35 2.65
C VAL A 146 1.40 -20.11 1.14
N ASP A 147 2.49 -20.35 0.41
CA ASP A 147 2.49 -20.46 -1.06
C ASP A 147 2.67 -21.94 -1.40
N GLU A 148 1.59 -22.72 -1.42
CA GLU A 148 1.64 -24.12 -1.85
C GLU A 148 0.78 -24.30 -3.10
N MET A 149 1.22 -25.20 -3.99
CA MET A 149 0.80 -25.32 -5.39
C MET A 149 -0.72 -25.45 -5.62
N ASP A 150 -1.51 -25.84 -4.61
CA ASP A 150 -2.97 -25.97 -4.67
C ASP A 150 -3.75 -25.05 -3.70
N HIS A 151 -3.07 -24.32 -2.82
CA HIS A 151 -3.67 -23.40 -1.84
C HIS A 151 -2.81 -22.15 -1.65
N ALA A 152 -3.03 -21.14 -2.50
CA ALA A 152 -2.40 -19.83 -2.35
C ALA A 152 -3.18 -18.98 -1.34
N THR A 153 -2.78 -19.01 -0.07
CA THR A 153 -3.36 -18.17 0.99
C THR A 153 -2.72 -16.79 1.07
N LYS A 154 -1.70 -16.53 0.23
CA LYS A 154 -1.03 -15.24 0.12
C LYS A 154 -1.61 -14.33 -0.96
N PHE A 155 -1.46 -13.03 -0.74
CA PHE A 155 -1.68 -11.98 -1.74
C PHE A 155 -0.50 -11.88 -2.71
N GLY A 156 0.71 -12.23 -2.28
CA GLY A 156 1.95 -12.20 -3.07
C GLY A 156 2.72 -10.89 -2.91
N ASP A 157 2.02 -9.75 -2.89
CA ASP A 157 2.53 -8.48 -2.43
C ASP A 157 1.46 -7.64 -1.72
N ASN A 158 1.91 -6.61 -1.00
CA ASN A 158 1.00 -5.70 -0.32
C ASN A 158 0.39 -4.64 -1.26
N ASP A 159 0.76 -4.62 -2.55
CA ASP A 159 0.08 -3.78 -3.55
C ASP A 159 -1.35 -4.30 -3.71
N ARG A 160 -1.50 -5.62 -3.98
CA ARG A 160 -2.81 -6.26 -4.07
C ARG A 160 -3.58 -6.21 -2.75
N LEU A 161 -2.93 -6.46 -1.60
CA LEU A 161 -3.55 -6.33 -0.29
C LEU A 161 -4.16 -4.93 -0.10
N SER A 162 -3.45 -3.88 -0.51
CA SER A 162 -3.94 -2.51 -0.37
C SER A 162 -5.17 -2.19 -1.21
N ALA A 163 -5.25 -2.74 -2.43
CA ALA A 163 -6.45 -2.62 -3.26
C ALA A 163 -7.64 -3.39 -2.67
N VAL A 164 -7.39 -4.57 -2.09
CA VAL A 164 -8.41 -5.35 -1.38
C VAL A 164 -8.92 -4.60 -0.16
N VAL A 165 -8.03 -4.06 0.69
CA VAL A 165 -8.41 -3.24 1.85
C VAL A 165 -9.21 -2.01 1.42
N ALA A 166 -8.80 -1.34 0.33
CA ALA A 166 -9.54 -0.22 -0.23
C ALA A 166 -10.97 -0.62 -0.67
N GLY A 167 -11.13 -1.79 -1.30
CA GLY A 167 -12.45 -2.32 -1.66
C GLY A 167 -13.32 -2.66 -0.44
N ILE A 168 -12.78 -3.41 0.52
CA ILE A 168 -13.50 -3.83 1.75
C ILE A 168 -13.98 -2.61 2.54
N THR A 169 -13.12 -1.61 2.68
CA THR A 169 -13.41 -0.40 3.46
C THR A 169 -14.04 0.70 2.63
N LYS A 170 -14.34 0.46 1.33
CA LYS A 170 -14.91 1.45 0.41
C LYS A 170 -14.14 2.78 0.44
N ALA A 171 -12.81 2.69 0.44
CA ALA A 171 -11.95 3.87 0.48
C ALA A 171 -12.09 4.69 -0.80
N ASP A 172 -12.16 6.02 -0.65
CA ASP A 172 -12.27 6.95 -1.78
C ASP A 172 -10.96 7.01 -2.58
N LEU A 173 -9.83 6.84 -1.88
CA LEU A 173 -8.49 6.98 -2.44
C LEU A 173 -7.52 5.94 -1.88
N LEU A 174 -6.84 5.22 -2.77
CA LEU A 174 -5.64 4.44 -2.48
C LEU A 174 -4.39 5.24 -2.89
N ILE A 175 -3.52 5.57 -1.94
CA ILE A 175 -2.21 6.16 -2.21
C ILE A 175 -1.15 5.07 -2.09
N MET A 176 -0.50 4.76 -3.20
CA MET A 176 0.55 3.76 -3.29
C MET A 176 1.92 4.42 -3.36
N LEU A 177 2.69 4.31 -2.28
CA LEU A 177 4.07 4.79 -2.24
C LEU A 177 5.01 3.74 -2.82
N SER A 178 5.81 4.15 -3.81
CA SER A 178 6.81 3.31 -4.47
C SER A 178 8.19 3.98 -4.56
N ASP A 179 9.19 3.21 -4.96
CA ASP A 179 10.51 3.66 -5.40
C ASP A 179 10.53 4.32 -6.80
N ILE A 180 9.39 4.40 -7.48
CA ILE A 180 9.23 5.03 -8.79
C ILE A 180 8.31 6.24 -8.70
N ASP A 181 8.48 7.19 -9.62
CA ASP A 181 7.67 8.42 -9.63
C ASP A 181 6.21 8.18 -10.03
N GLY A 182 5.94 7.15 -10.83
CA GLY A 182 4.61 6.75 -11.24
C GLY A 182 4.66 5.83 -12.46
N LEU A 183 3.57 5.77 -13.22
CA LEU A 183 3.51 5.06 -14.48
C LEU A 183 4.02 5.95 -15.61
N PHE A 184 5.01 5.47 -16.34
CA PHE A 184 5.52 6.12 -17.55
C PHE A 184 4.85 5.55 -18.80
N ASP A 185 4.92 6.28 -19.91
CA ASP A 185 4.50 5.80 -21.23
C ASP A 185 5.37 4.64 -21.74
N LYS A 186 6.64 4.60 -21.36
CA LYS A 186 7.62 3.54 -21.62
C LYS A 186 8.62 3.42 -20.46
N ASN A 187 9.46 2.39 -20.46
CA ASN A 187 10.37 2.14 -19.35
C ASN A 187 11.44 3.25 -19.21
N PRO A 188 11.43 4.06 -18.12
CA PRO A 188 12.34 5.19 -17.96
C PRO A 188 13.80 4.77 -17.70
N THR A 189 14.07 3.50 -17.37
CA THR A 189 15.45 3.01 -17.24
C THR A 189 16.09 2.63 -18.58
N ILE A 190 15.28 2.52 -19.63
CA ILE A 190 15.72 2.17 -20.99
C ILE A 190 15.62 3.39 -21.91
N TYR A 191 14.60 4.22 -21.74
CA TYR A 191 14.30 5.36 -22.60
C TYR A 191 14.39 6.66 -21.82
N GLU A 192 15.37 7.51 -22.16
CA GLU A 192 15.55 8.82 -21.51
C GLU A 192 14.40 9.79 -21.78
N ASP A 193 13.67 9.60 -22.88
CA ASP A 193 12.51 10.40 -23.27
C ASP A 193 11.17 9.85 -22.72
N ALA A 194 11.21 8.93 -21.75
CA ALA A 194 10.03 8.43 -21.07
C ALA A 194 9.29 9.56 -20.33
N GLN A 195 7.98 9.65 -20.54
CA GLN A 195 7.13 10.67 -19.94
C GLN A 195 6.21 10.08 -18.88
N LEU A 196 6.18 10.73 -17.72
CA LEU A 196 5.27 10.37 -16.64
C LEU A 196 3.81 10.60 -17.06
N ARG A 197 2.99 9.57 -16.97
CA ARG A 197 1.54 9.70 -17.16
C ARG A 197 0.96 10.37 -15.93
N SER A 198 0.50 11.61 -16.08
CA SER A 198 -0.11 12.36 -14.97
C SER A 198 -1.50 11.83 -14.56
N HIS A 199 -2.23 11.24 -15.51
CA HIS A 199 -3.57 10.67 -15.31
C HIS A 199 -3.79 9.44 -16.23
N VAL A 200 -4.51 8.45 -15.72
CA VAL A 200 -4.97 7.25 -16.43
C VAL A 200 -6.47 7.08 -16.16
N ALA A 201 -7.29 7.26 -17.20
CA ALA A 201 -8.74 7.08 -17.12
C ALA A 201 -9.20 5.63 -17.34
N VAL A 202 -8.45 4.90 -18.17
CA VAL A 202 -8.75 3.53 -18.59
C VAL A 202 -7.46 2.73 -18.58
N ILE A 203 -7.51 1.54 -17.99
CA ILE A 203 -6.39 0.59 -18.01
C ILE A 203 -6.55 -0.26 -19.27
N THR A 204 -5.76 0.06 -20.30
CA THR A 204 -5.78 -0.66 -21.59
C THR A 204 -4.86 -1.88 -21.55
N GLN A 205 -5.07 -2.83 -22.47
CA GLN A 205 -4.15 -3.96 -22.63
C GLN A 205 -2.72 -3.53 -22.96
N GLU A 206 -2.55 -2.40 -23.63
CA GLU A 206 -1.24 -1.80 -23.88
C GLU A 206 -0.52 -1.41 -22.59
N ILE A 207 -1.23 -0.77 -21.65
CA ILE A 207 -0.68 -0.41 -20.33
C ILE A 207 -0.30 -1.67 -19.53
N ILE A 208 -1.13 -2.72 -19.59
CA ILE A 208 -0.85 -3.99 -18.92
C ILE A 208 0.38 -4.65 -19.55
N ALA A 209 0.46 -4.71 -20.88
CA ALA A 209 1.58 -5.28 -21.61
C ALA A 209 2.89 -4.50 -21.36
N SER A 210 2.85 -3.16 -21.35
CA SER A 210 4.03 -2.33 -21.05
C SER A 210 4.51 -2.52 -19.61
N ALA A 211 3.60 -2.80 -18.69
CA ALA A 211 3.91 -3.10 -17.29
C ALA A 211 4.50 -4.52 -17.08
N GLY A 212 4.31 -5.44 -18.03
CA GLY A 212 4.80 -6.82 -17.99
C GLY A 212 6.14 -7.08 -18.71
N GLY A 213 6.69 -6.07 -19.40
CA GLY A 213 7.92 -6.21 -20.20
C GLY A 213 9.23 -6.18 -19.40
N ALA A 214 10.08 -7.19 -19.63
CA ALA A 214 11.52 -7.33 -19.31
C ALA A 214 12.06 -6.55 -18.09
N GLY A 215 12.06 -7.18 -16.91
CA GLY A 215 12.86 -6.72 -15.77
C GLY A 215 12.53 -7.36 -14.41
N SER A 216 11.32 -7.87 -14.20
CA SER A 216 10.87 -8.34 -12.88
C SER A 216 11.19 -9.81 -12.56
N LYS A 217 12.36 -10.32 -12.97
CA LYS A 217 12.72 -11.73 -12.74
C LYS A 217 12.91 -12.11 -11.25
N PHE A 218 12.92 -11.14 -10.32
CA PHE A 218 13.18 -11.39 -8.90
C PHE A 218 12.35 -10.55 -7.89
N GLY A 219 11.33 -9.81 -8.33
CA GLY A 219 10.50 -8.98 -7.45
C GLY A 219 9.08 -9.53 -7.32
N THR A 220 8.60 -9.76 -6.10
CA THR A 220 7.19 -10.11 -5.84
C THR A 220 6.23 -8.93 -6.03
N GLY A 221 6.75 -7.71 -6.18
CA GLY A 221 5.99 -6.50 -6.49
C GLY A 221 6.67 -5.69 -7.60
N GLY A 222 5.94 -5.42 -8.67
CA GLY A 222 6.41 -4.74 -9.87
C GLY A 222 5.33 -3.83 -10.46
N MET A 223 5.60 -3.21 -11.61
CA MET A 223 4.62 -2.31 -12.24
C MET A 223 3.30 -3.04 -12.54
N LEU A 224 3.37 -4.29 -13.01
CA LEU A 224 2.17 -5.09 -13.29
C LEU A 224 1.22 -5.20 -12.09
N SER A 225 1.74 -5.45 -10.89
CA SER A 225 0.92 -5.57 -9.67
C SER A 225 0.25 -4.23 -9.30
N LYS A 226 0.94 -3.11 -9.53
CA LYS A 226 0.40 -1.76 -9.32
C LYS A 226 -0.73 -1.46 -10.29
N ILE A 227 -0.60 -1.88 -11.55
CA ILE A 227 -1.66 -1.77 -12.55
C ILE A 227 -2.86 -2.66 -12.21
N GLN A 228 -2.62 -3.89 -11.77
CA GLN A 228 -3.69 -4.78 -11.29
C GLN A 228 -4.41 -4.20 -10.08
N SER A 229 -3.68 -3.58 -9.15
CA SER A 229 -4.26 -2.86 -8.01
C SER A 229 -5.12 -1.69 -8.46
N ALA A 230 -4.67 -0.91 -9.45
CA ALA A 230 -5.45 0.17 -10.04
C ALA A 230 -6.77 -0.35 -10.66
N GLN A 231 -6.73 -1.52 -11.30
CA GLN A 231 -7.90 -2.15 -11.89
C GLN A 231 -8.92 -2.57 -10.83
N MET A 232 -8.47 -3.17 -9.73
CA MET A 232 -9.34 -3.51 -8.59
C MET A 232 -9.96 -2.25 -7.96
N VAL A 233 -9.21 -1.15 -7.89
CA VAL A 233 -9.73 0.13 -7.39
C VAL A 233 -10.82 0.69 -8.32
N PHE A 234 -10.63 0.59 -9.64
CA PHE A 234 -11.62 0.99 -10.64
C PHE A 234 -12.92 0.17 -10.55
N GLU A 235 -12.83 -1.14 -10.34
CA GLU A 235 -13.99 -2.01 -10.15
C GLU A 235 -14.84 -1.59 -8.94
N ASN A 236 -14.21 -0.98 -7.94
CA ASN A 236 -14.87 -0.44 -6.74
C ASN A 236 -15.24 1.05 -6.86
N LYS A 237 -15.11 1.66 -8.05
CA LYS A 237 -15.34 3.10 -8.31
C LYS A 237 -14.45 4.03 -7.47
N GLY A 238 -13.37 3.51 -6.91
CA GLY A 238 -12.39 4.28 -6.15
C GLY A 238 -11.37 4.96 -7.06
N GLN A 239 -10.43 5.67 -6.44
CA GLN A 239 -9.33 6.32 -7.12
C GLN A 239 -7.99 5.82 -6.57
N MET A 240 -6.94 5.85 -7.39
CA MET A 240 -5.59 5.50 -6.94
C MET A 240 -4.58 6.58 -7.33
N VAL A 241 -3.60 6.87 -6.47
CA VAL A 241 -2.40 7.63 -6.82
C VAL A 241 -1.19 6.74 -6.61
N LEU A 242 -0.42 6.51 -7.68
CA LEU A 242 0.91 5.91 -7.59
C LEU A 242 1.94 7.03 -7.59
N MET A 243 2.75 7.13 -6.54
CA MET A 243 3.73 8.20 -6.39
C MET A 243 5.01 7.72 -5.70
N ASN A 244 6.06 8.53 -5.84
CA ASN A 244 7.32 8.28 -5.15
C ASN A 244 7.16 8.41 -3.62
N GLY A 245 7.67 7.42 -2.89
CA GLY A 245 7.69 7.35 -1.42
C GLY A 245 8.93 7.98 -0.77
N ALA A 246 9.83 8.59 -1.55
CA ALA A 246 11.04 9.24 -1.06
C ALA A 246 10.76 10.37 -0.06
N ASN A 247 9.57 10.97 -0.09
CA ASN A 247 9.10 11.90 0.94
C ASN A 247 7.59 11.70 1.21
N PRO A 248 7.20 10.98 2.27
CA PRO A 248 5.78 10.79 2.62
C PRO A 248 5.00 12.09 2.81
N ARG A 249 5.66 13.22 3.12
CA ARG A 249 4.97 14.51 3.25
C ARG A 249 4.35 14.99 1.94
N ASP A 250 4.81 14.50 0.80
CA ASP A 250 4.23 14.82 -0.50
C ASP A 250 2.80 14.30 -0.65
N ILE A 251 2.34 13.37 0.20
CA ILE A 251 0.92 12.97 0.28
C ILE A 251 0.02 14.19 0.53
N LEU A 252 0.44 15.11 1.41
CA LEU A 252 -0.35 16.32 1.70
C LEU A 252 -0.49 17.19 0.46
N ARG A 253 0.58 17.32 -0.33
CA ARG A 253 0.60 18.08 -1.59
C ARG A 253 -0.26 17.42 -2.66
N VAL A 254 -0.25 16.08 -2.73
CA VAL A 254 -1.15 15.32 -3.63
C VAL A 254 -2.60 15.62 -3.28
N LEU A 255 -2.97 15.58 -1.99
CA LEU A 255 -4.33 15.85 -1.53
C LEU A 255 -4.75 17.32 -1.75
N GLU A 256 -3.79 18.25 -1.83
CA GLU A 256 -4.00 19.65 -2.26
C GLU A 256 -4.14 19.81 -3.79
N GLY A 257 -4.08 18.71 -4.54
CA GLY A 257 -4.28 18.67 -5.98
C GLY A 257 -3.01 18.81 -6.82
N GLN A 258 -1.82 18.77 -6.21
CA GLN A 258 -0.57 18.82 -6.98
C GLN A 258 -0.39 17.56 -7.84
N PRO A 259 0.11 17.70 -9.09
CA PRO A 259 0.18 16.60 -10.05
C PRO A 259 1.41 15.69 -9.81
N LEU A 260 1.61 15.22 -8.59
CA LEU A 260 2.72 14.31 -8.24
C LEU A 260 2.33 12.86 -8.57
N GLY A 261 3.19 12.15 -9.29
CA GLY A 261 2.96 10.79 -9.74
C GLY A 261 1.77 10.61 -10.68
N THR A 262 1.25 9.40 -10.78
CA THR A 262 0.15 9.03 -11.69
C THR A 262 -1.16 8.89 -10.92
N TRP A 263 -2.17 9.61 -11.38
CA TRP A 263 -3.53 9.48 -10.85
C TRP A 263 -4.36 8.55 -11.73
N PHE A 264 -4.93 7.51 -11.14
CA PHE A 264 -5.87 6.60 -11.76
C PHE A 264 -7.27 6.97 -11.27
N LYS A 265 -8.09 7.48 -12.19
CA LYS A 265 -9.50 7.79 -11.92
C LYS A 265 -10.29 7.66 -13.21
N GLN A 266 -11.34 6.85 -13.18
CA GLN A 266 -12.28 6.76 -14.30
C GLN A 266 -12.99 8.11 -14.50
N ILE A 267 -13.16 8.50 -15.75
CA ILE A 267 -14.01 9.65 -16.11
C ILE A 267 -15.42 9.09 -16.23
N GLU A 268 -16.36 9.58 -15.44
CA GLU A 268 -17.77 9.27 -15.68
C GLU A 268 -18.16 9.88 -17.03
N GLU A 269 -18.56 9.04 -17.99
CA GLU A 269 -19.24 9.55 -19.18
C GLU A 269 -20.56 10.17 -18.72
N VAL A 270 -20.69 11.49 -18.91
CA VAL A 270 -22.00 12.15 -18.86
C VAL A 270 -22.83 11.52 -19.97
N ARG A 271 -23.69 10.56 -19.61
CA ARG A 271 -24.75 10.11 -20.51
C ARG A 271 -25.67 11.31 -20.74
N HIS A 272 -25.51 11.93 -21.90
CA HIS A 272 -26.58 12.76 -22.45
C HIS A 272 -27.67 11.79 -22.91
N ASP A 273 -28.71 11.66 -22.09
CA ASP A 273 -30.00 11.09 -22.50
C ASP A 273 -30.64 11.95 -23.61
#